data_AF-A0A7X7F4W6-F1
#
_entry.id   AF-A0A7X7F4W6-F1
#
_cell.length_a   1.000
_cell.length_b   1.000
_cell.length_c   1.000
_cell.angle_alpha   90.00
_cell.angle_beta   90.00
_cell.angle_gamma   90.00
#
_symmetry.space_group_name_H-M   'P 1'
#
loop_
_entity.id
_entity.type
_entity.pdbx_description
1 polymer ?
#
loop_
_entity_poly.entity_id
_entity_poly.type
_entity_poly.pdbx_seq_one_letter_code
_entity_poly.pdbx_strand_id
1 'polypeptide(L)'
;MSDRLSTVDEAIDAIAQGQVIIVMDDEERENEGDFICAAEKVTNETVNFMITHGRGQLCMPLLPETCQRLDLQPMVAENTAPLGTAFTVPVDHRNCRTGITAPERAMTIRAIVDPESKPGDFVRPGHLFPLIAKEGGVLRRAGHTESAVDLTRLAGLQPAGVLCEILAEGGDRASREELYALAARFNLKIITVGQLIRYRRRSEKLVYRMAQADLPTKVGPARIHAYGVQYESQEPVAIVWGDPTKSAAPLVRLHSACFTGDLLDSLRCDCGDQLRLAMEMIGNEGSGVLVYLP
;
A
#
# COMPACT_ATOMS: atom_id res chain seq x y z
N MET A 1 4.03 -7.75 22.86
CA MET A 1 4.61 -7.79 21.51
C MET A 1 4.63 -6.43 20.80
N SER A 2 3.84 -5.42 21.21
CA SER A 2 3.85 -4.08 20.59
C SER A 2 5.11 -3.23 20.84
N ASP A 3 5.90 -3.54 21.87
CA ASP A 3 7.03 -2.67 22.31
C ASP A 3 8.27 -2.71 21.40
N ARG A 4 8.29 -3.54 20.36
CA ARG A 4 9.44 -3.68 19.46
C ARG A 4 9.24 -3.02 18.09
N LEU A 5 8.01 -2.64 17.77
CA LEU A 5 7.69 -1.97 16.51
C LEU A 5 7.67 -0.45 16.73
N SER A 6 8.18 0.26 15.72
CA SER A 6 8.02 1.70 15.64
C SER A 6 6.59 2.06 15.24
N THR A 7 6.22 3.32 15.48
CA THR A 7 5.03 3.90 14.86
C THR A 7 5.27 4.15 13.37
N VAL A 8 4.19 4.22 12.59
CA VAL A 8 4.30 4.55 11.16
C VAL A 8 4.77 6.00 10.98
N ASP A 9 4.38 6.93 11.86
CA ASP A 9 4.87 8.31 11.84
C ASP A 9 6.40 8.37 12.00
N GLU A 10 6.97 7.62 12.95
CA GLU A 10 8.44 7.54 13.10
C GLU A 10 9.15 6.95 11.86
N ALA A 11 8.51 5.98 11.19
CA ALA A 11 9.05 5.42 9.95
C ALA A 11 9.00 6.42 8.80
N ILE A 12 7.92 7.20 8.69
CA ILE A 12 7.78 8.29 7.71
C ILE A 12 8.86 9.35 7.95
N ASP A 13 9.06 9.77 9.20
CA ASP A 13 10.09 10.75 9.57
C ASP A 13 11.51 10.25 9.24
N ALA A 14 11.79 8.97 9.52
CA ALA A 14 13.07 8.35 9.18
C ALA A 14 13.31 8.34 7.66
N ILE A 15 12.31 7.98 6.86
CA ILE A 15 12.37 8.01 5.39
C ILE A 15 12.58 9.44 4.88
N ALA A 16 11.88 10.43 5.44
CA ALA A 16 12.04 11.85 5.09
C ALA A 16 13.48 12.34 5.32
N GLN A 17 14.14 11.82 6.35
CA GLN A 17 15.54 12.09 6.69
C GLN A 17 16.56 11.28 5.87
N GLY A 18 16.10 10.43 4.95
CA GLY A 18 16.98 9.59 4.12
C GLY A 18 17.53 8.35 4.83
N GLN A 19 16.94 7.98 5.97
CA GLN A 19 17.34 6.78 6.72
C GLN A 19 16.78 5.51 6.07
N VAL A 20 17.44 4.39 6.37
CA VAL A 20 16.94 3.04 6.05
C VAL A 20 16.01 2.59 7.18
N ILE A 21 14.90 1.97 6.84
CA ILE A 21 14.01 1.31 7.80
C ILE A 21 13.84 -0.17 7.43
N ILE A 22 13.23 -0.95 8.31
CA ILE A 22 12.77 -2.32 8.02
C ILE A 22 11.25 -2.33 7.89
N VAL A 23 10.75 -2.95 6.84
CA VAL A 23 9.32 -3.27 6.71
C VAL A 23 9.16 -4.77 6.64
N MET A 24 8.29 -5.32 7.48
CA MET A 24 7.93 -6.74 7.48
C MET A 24 6.55 -6.94 6.86
N ASP A 25 6.38 -8.02 6.12
CA ASP A 25 5.06 -8.45 5.67
C ASP A 25 4.42 -9.48 6.63
N ASP A 26 3.27 -10.00 6.21
CA ASP A 26 2.52 -10.97 7.00
C ASP A 26 3.21 -12.34 6.99
N GLU A 27 3.09 -13.10 8.08
CA GLU A 27 3.69 -14.44 8.18
C GLU A 27 3.06 -15.42 7.17
N GLU A 28 1.84 -15.15 6.72
CA GLU A 28 1.15 -15.96 5.72
C GLU A 28 1.47 -15.56 4.26
N ARG A 29 2.24 -14.47 4.05
CA ARG A 29 2.60 -13.97 2.71
C ARG A 29 4.03 -14.38 2.35
N GLU A 30 5.02 -13.49 2.42
CA GLU A 30 6.43 -13.82 2.20
C GLU A 30 7.12 -14.21 3.52
N ASN A 31 6.61 -13.71 4.65
CA ASN A 31 7.22 -13.84 5.98
C ASN A 31 8.68 -13.33 5.97
N GLU A 32 8.88 -12.16 5.37
CA GLU A 32 10.18 -11.54 5.13
C GLU A 32 10.22 -10.11 5.68
N GLY A 33 11.44 -9.59 5.80
CA GLY A 33 11.69 -8.19 6.10
C GLY A 33 12.61 -7.58 5.06
N ASP A 34 12.25 -6.40 4.58
CA ASP A 34 13.03 -5.65 3.60
C ASP A 34 13.59 -4.39 4.24
N PHE A 35 14.83 -4.07 3.90
CA PHE A 35 15.30 -2.70 4.04
C PHE A 35 14.57 -1.81 3.03
N ILE A 36 14.11 -0.65 3.47
CA ILE A 36 13.48 0.36 2.61
C ILE A 36 14.11 1.73 2.86
N CYS A 37 14.40 2.48 1.80
CA CYS A 37 14.78 3.89 1.88
C CYS A 37 14.23 4.70 0.67
N ALA A 38 14.25 6.03 0.78
CA ALA A 38 13.84 6.90 -0.32
C ALA A 38 14.89 6.96 -1.42
N ALA A 39 14.47 6.73 -2.68
CA ALA A 39 15.39 6.71 -3.81
C ALA A 39 16.07 8.07 -4.04
N GLU A 40 15.35 9.18 -3.88
CA GLU A 40 15.93 10.53 -4.06
C GLU A 40 16.94 10.92 -2.96
N LYS A 41 16.96 10.22 -1.82
CA LYS A 41 17.90 10.44 -0.72
C LYS A 41 19.05 9.44 -0.71
N VAL A 42 19.11 8.53 -1.69
CA VAL A 42 20.07 7.42 -1.63
C VAL A 42 21.51 7.91 -1.75
N THR A 43 22.37 7.43 -0.85
CA THR A 43 23.82 7.63 -0.92
C THR A 43 24.54 6.34 -1.26
N ASN A 44 25.84 6.44 -1.55
CA ASN A 44 26.66 5.26 -1.81
C ASN A 44 26.74 4.36 -0.56
N GLU A 45 26.78 4.99 0.62
CA GLU A 45 26.80 4.35 1.93
C GLU A 45 25.48 3.62 2.21
N THR A 46 24.34 4.24 1.88
CA THR A 46 23.02 3.60 1.99
C THR A 46 22.95 2.33 1.14
N VAL A 47 23.36 2.40 -0.13
CA VAL A 47 23.38 1.21 -0.99
C VAL A 47 24.33 0.15 -0.44
N ASN A 48 25.54 0.54 -0.03
CA ASN A 48 26.51 -0.39 0.53
C ASN A 48 25.99 -1.07 1.80
N PHE A 49 25.30 -0.32 2.67
CA PHE A 49 24.65 -0.84 3.86
C PHE A 49 23.59 -1.90 3.50
N MET A 50 22.67 -1.57 2.59
CA MET A 50 21.58 -2.46 2.19
C MET A 50 22.09 -3.77 1.59
N ILE A 51 23.12 -3.75 0.75
CA ILE A 51 23.65 -4.97 0.13
C ILE A 51 24.53 -5.79 1.08
N THR A 52 25.17 -5.14 2.06
CA THR A 52 26.03 -5.83 3.04
C THR A 52 25.19 -6.54 4.10
N HIS A 53 24.14 -5.86 4.58
CA HIS A 53 23.33 -6.34 5.69
C HIS A 53 22.02 -6.99 5.25
N GLY A 54 21.52 -6.68 4.05
CA GLY A 54 20.33 -7.31 3.48
C GLY A 54 20.70 -8.63 2.81
N ARG A 55 21.74 -8.63 1.97
CA ARG A 55 22.21 -9.78 1.18
C ARG A 55 21.21 -10.30 0.13
N GLY A 56 20.00 -9.72 0.08
CA GLY A 56 19.01 -9.92 -0.96
C GLY A 56 19.28 -9.13 -2.24
N GLN A 57 18.24 -8.98 -3.04
CA GLN A 57 18.28 -8.32 -4.33
C GLN A 57 17.92 -6.84 -4.17
N LEU A 58 18.87 -5.96 -4.49
CA LEU A 58 18.59 -4.53 -4.50
C LEU A 58 17.62 -4.19 -5.65
N CYS A 59 16.41 -3.78 -5.30
CA CYS A 59 15.35 -3.42 -6.24
C CYS A 59 14.90 -1.97 -6.06
N MET A 60 14.20 -1.44 -7.07
CA MET A 60 13.72 -0.06 -7.06
C MET A 60 12.22 0.00 -7.39
N PRO A 61 11.34 0.06 -6.39
CA PRO A 61 9.91 0.28 -6.59
C PRO A 61 9.60 1.67 -7.17
N LEU A 62 8.84 1.67 -8.26
CA LEU A 62 8.45 2.84 -9.04
C LEU A 62 6.96 2.81 -9.36
N LEU A 63 6.37 3.98 -9.56
CA LEU A 63 5.04 4.08 -10.15
C LEU A 63 5.08 3.88 -11.68
N PRO A 64 3.97 3.45 -12.30
CA PRO A 64 3.87 3.21 -13.73
C PRO A 64 4.33 4.39 -14.61
N GLU A 65 4.11 5.63 -14.18
CA GLU A 65 4.46 6.83 -14.96
C GLU A 65 5.98 6.96 -15.13
N THR A 66 6.76 6.63 -14.08
CA THR A 66 8.22 6.64 -14.16
C THR A 66 8.72 5.55 -15.09
N CYS A 67 8.14 4.35 -15.02
CA CYS A 67 8.48 3.26 -15.92
C CYS A 67 8.15 3.62 -17.38
N GLN A 68 7.00 4.26 -17.64
CA GLN A 68 6.62 4.71 -18.97
C GLN A 68 7.56 5.81 -19.49
N ARG A 69 7.90 6.81 -18.68
CA ARG A 69 8.81 7.91 -19.05
C ARG A 69 10.18 7.39 -19.46
N LEU A 70 10.70 6.40 -18.74
CA LEU A 70 12.04 5.85 -18.95
C LEU A 70 12.09 4.62 -19.84
N ASP A 71 10.95 4.19 -20.41
CA ASP A 71 10.81 2.97 -21.21
C ASP A 71 11.35 1.72 -20.48
N LEU A 72 10.89 1.55 -19.24
CA LEU A 72 11.19 0.38 -18.40
C LEU A 72 10.07 -0.66 -18.60
N GLN A 73 10.22 -1.46 -19.64
CA GLN A 73 9.26 -2.51 -20.00
C GLN A 73 9.32 -3.68 -19.00
N PRO A 74 8.20 -4.39 -18.77
CA PRO A 74 8.20 -5.65 -18.04
C PRO A 74 9.27 -6.61 -18.55
N MET A 75 9.94 -7.34 -17.65
CA MET A 75 11.05 -8.24 -18.02
C MET A 75 10.58 -9.41 -18.89
N VAL A 76 9.32 -9.83 -18.72
CA VAL A 76 8.71 -10.97 -19.40
C VAL A 76 7.34 -10.58 -19.95
N ALA A 77 6.92 -11.24 -21.03
CA ALA A 77 5.59 -11.00 -21.63
C ALA A 77 4.44 -11.50 -20.74
N GLU A 78 4.64 -12.64 -20.07
CA GLU A 78 3.68 -13.24 -19.15
C GLU A 78 4.37 -13.48 -17.80
N ASN A 79 3.83 -12.88 -16.73
CA ASN A 79 4.37 -13.02 -15.39
C ASN A 79 3.73 -14.23 -14.68
N THR A 80 4.49 -15.30 -14.54
CA THR A 80 4.08 -16.55 -13.87
C THR A 80 4.56 -16.65 -12.42
N ALA A 81 5.15 -15.58 -11.86
CA ALA A 81 5.57 -15.56 -10.47
C ALA A 81 4.34 -15.68 -9.53
N PRO A 82 4.37 -16.53 -8.49
CA PRO A 82 3.21 -16.74 -7.61
C PRO A 82 2.65 -15.46 -6.99
N LEU A 83 3.52 -14.50 -6.68
CA LEU A 83 3.16 -13.22 -6.05
C LEU A 83 3.01 -12.07 -7.06
N GLY A 84 3.14 -12.37 -8.36
CA GLY A 84 3.00 -11.41 -9.45
C GLY A 84 3.98 -10.23 -9.37
N THR A 85 5.16 -10.43 -8.77
CA THR A 85 6.16 -9.37 -8.59
C THR A 85 6.57 -8.79 -9.95
N ALA A 86 6.33 -7.51 -10.14
CA ALA A 86 6.33 -6.86 -11.45
C ALA A 86 7.71 -6.27 -11.81
N PHE A 87 8.68 -7.15 -12.05
CA PHE A 87 10.01 -6.75 -12.51
C PHE A 87 9.97 -6.13 -13.91
N THR A 88 10.72 -5.03 -14.08
CA THR A 88 11.08 -4.52 -15.41
C THR A 88 12.39 -5.13 -15.88
N VAL A 89 12.74 -4.89 -17.15
CA VAL A 89 14.12 -5.07 -17.62
C VAL A 89 15.10 -4.38 -16.65
N PRO A 90 16.19 -5.06 -16.23
CA PRO A 90 17.16 -4.46 -15.32
C PRO A 90 17.99 -3.42 -16.08
N VAL A 91 18.43 -2.40 -15.37
CA VAL A 91 19.10 -1.24 -15.97
C VAL A 91 20.33 -0.81 -15.18
N ASP A 92 21.27 -0.20 -15.89
CA ASP A 92 22.32 0.62 -15.31
C ASP A 92 22.32 1.97 -16.01
N HIS A 93 22.81 3.00 -15.33
CA HIS A 93 23.12 4.25 -16.00
C HIS A 93 24.28 4.05 -16.99
N ARG A 94 24.19 4.67 -18.18
CA ARG A 94 25.17 4.46 -19.28
C ARG A 94 26.61 4.86 -18.93
N ASN A 95 26.80 5.68 -17.90
CA ASN A 95 28.12 6.12 -17.43
C ASN A 95 28.73 5.15 -16.40
N CYS A 96 28.02 4.09 -16.01
CA CYS A 96 28.59 3.02 -15.21
C CYS A 96 29.64 2.25 -16.02
N ARG A 97 30.70 1.78 -15.37
CA ARG A 97 31.70 0.90 -15.98
C ARG A 97 31.18 -0.53 -16.02
N THR A 98 30.77 -1.02 -14.86
CA THR A 98 30.23 -2.37 -14.68
C THR A 98 28.82 -2.35 -14.09
N GLY A 99 28.42 -1.28 -13.41
CA GLY A 99 27.09 -1.15 -12.81
C GLY A 99 26.95 -1.76 -11.41
N ILE A 100 27.79 -2.73 -11.04
CA ILE A 100 27.58 -3.56 -9.83
C ILE A 100 27.97 -2.89 -8.51
N THR A 101 28.86 -1.90 -8.54
CA THR A 101 29.37 -1.30 -7.30
C THR A 101 28.29 -0.45 -6.61
N ALA A 102 28.39 -0.25 -5.29
CA ALA A 102 27.43 0.58 -4.57
C ALA A 102 27.33 2.02 -5.12
N PRO A 103 28.44 2.71 -5.48
CA PRO A 103 28.36 4.02 -6.13
C PRO A 103 27.68 4.01 -7.51
N GLU A 104 27.90 2.97 -8.32
CA GLU A 104 27.27 2.83 -9.64
C GLU A 104 25.77 2.56 -9.52
N ARG A 105 25.35 1.69 -8.60
CA ARG A 105 23.93 1.46 -8.33
C ARG A 105 23.25 2.70 -7.78
N ALA A 106 23.90 3.43 -6.87
CA ALA A 106 23.40 4.70 -6.36
C ALA A 106 23.29 5.77 -7.46
N MET A 107 24.22 5.79 -8.43
CA MET A 107 24.13 6.64 -9.62
C MET A 107 22.91 6.29 -10.46
N THR A 108 22.68 5.01 -10.75
CA THR A 108 21.50 4.55 -11.50
C THR A 108 20.19 4.93 -10.79
N ILE A 109 20.10 4.70 -9.48
CA ILE A 109 18.91 5.05 -8.68
C ILE A 109 18.63 6.56 -8.75
N ARG A 110 19.65 7.41 -8.51
CA ARG A 110 19.49 8.87 -8.57
C ARG A 110 19.10 9.34 -9.97
N ALA A 111 19.64 8.73 -11.02
CA ALA A 111 19.26 9.07 -12.39
C ALA A 111 17.81 8.71 -12.69
N ILE A 112 17.28 7.58 -12.19
CA ILE A 112 15.88 7.19 -12.43
C ILE A 112 14.88 8.21 -11.85
N VAL A 113 15.17 8.74 -10.65
CA VAL A 113 14.32 9.76 -9.99
C VAL A 113 14.59 11.18 -10.46
N ASP A 114 15.60 11.40 -11.30
CA ASP A 114 15.79 12.69 -11.96
C ASP A 114 14.67 12.87 -13.01
N PRO A 115 13.84 13.93 -12.90
CA PRO A 115 12.77 14.21 -13.86
C PRO A 115 13.30 14.48 -15.28
N GLU A 116 14.56 14.92 -15.43
CA GLU A 116 15.17 15.25 -16.73
C GLU A 116 15.75 14.02 -17.44
N SER A 117 15.88 12.89 -16.74
CA SER A 117 16.40 11.65 -17.30
C SER A 117 15.51 11.08 -18.40
N LYS A 118 16.15 10.52 -19.42
CA LYS A 118 15.53 9.97 -20.63
C LYS A 118 15.87 8.48 -20.77
N PRO A 119 15.09 7.72 -21.58
CA PRO A 119 15.38 6.31 -21.83
C PRO A 119 16.82 6.01 -22.28
N GLY A 120 17.44 6.93 -23.02
CA GLY A 120 18.81 6.81 -23.53
C GLY A 120 19.93 7.06 -22.52
N ASP A 121 19.60 7.43 -21.28
CA ASP A 121 20.56 7.52 -20.17
C ASP A 121 20.80 6.16 -19.50
N PHE A 122 20.02 5.14 -19.88
CA PHE A 122 20.06 3.81 -19.29
C PHE A 122 20.39 2.73 -20.32
N VAL A 123 21.23 1.77 -19.92
CA VAL A 123 21.53 0.56 -20.68
C VAL A 123 20.71 -0.62 -20.15
N ARG A 124 20.42 -1.58 -21.04
CA ARG A 124 19.64 -2.79 -20.77
C ARG A 124 20.39 -3.99 -21.38
N PRO A 125 20.65 -5.08 -20.64
CA PRO A 125 20.42 -5.24 -19.20
C PRO A 125 21.42 -4.40 -18.35
N GLY A 126 21.16 -4.34 -17.05
CA GLY A 126 22.08 -3.80 -16.03
C GLY A 126 21.92 -4.53 -14.69
N HIS A 127 22.26 -3.88 -13.57
CA HIS A 127 22.34 -4.52 -12.25
C HIS A 127 21.34 -4.00 -11.23
N LEU A 128 20.58 -2.94 -11.55
CA LEU A 128 19.45 -2.50 -10.76
C LEU A 128 18.15 -3.08 -11.32
N PHE A 129 17.26 -3.54 -10.45
CA PHE A 129 15.99 -4.18 -10.81
C PHE A 129 14.81 -3.30 -10.43
N PRO A 130 14.27 -2.48 -11.36
CA PRO A 130 13.06 -1.73 -11.08
C PRO A 130 11.83 -2.65 -10.97
N LEU A 131 10.92 -2.25 -10.10
CA LEU A 131 9.66 -2.93 -9.80
C LEU A 131 8.49 -1.97 -10.01
N ILE A 132 7.47 -2.39 -10.76
CA ILE A 132 6.28 -1.58 -10.97
C ILE A 132 5.32 -1.76 -9.80
N ALA A 133 5.19 -0.75 -8.94
CA ALA A 133 4.21 -0.72 -7.88
C ALA A 133 2.79 -0.52 -8.45
N LYS A 134 1.79 -1.14 -7.81
CA LYS A 134 0.39 -0.83 -8.13
C LYS A 134 0.04 0.58 -7.70
N GLU A 135 -0.58 1.34 -8.60
CA GLU A 135 -1.19 2.62 -8.24
C GLU A 135 -2.25 2.40 -7.15
N GLY A 136 -2.16 3.15 -6.05
CA GLY A 136 -2.91 2.89 -4.82
C GLY A 136 -2.12 2.19 -3.72
N GLY A 137 -0.93 1.67 -4.04
CA GLY A 137 0.04 1.17 -3.06
C GLY A 137 -0.48 0.00 -2.23
N VAL A 138 -0.19 0.00 -0.93
CA VAL A 138 -0.48 -1.14 -0.04
C VAL A 138 -1.97 -1.43 0.11
N LEU A 139 -2.82 -0.48 -0.27
CA LEU A 139 -4.27 -0.66 -0.32
C LEU A 139 -4.72 -1.57 -1.49
N ARG A 140 -3.92 -1.67 -2.56
CA ARG A 140 -4.15 -2.58 -3.69
C ARG A 140 -3.41 -3.90 -3.55
N ARG A 141 -2.17 -3.83 -3.08
CA ARG A 141 -1.28 -4.99 -2.95
C ARG A 141 -0.40 -4.81 -1.73
N ALA A 142 -0.60 -5.67 -0.73
CA ALA A 142 0.13 -5.63 0.53
C ALA A 142 1.55 -6.18 0.40
N GLY A 143 2.43 -5.51 -0.36
CA GLY A 143 3.82 -5.92 -0.56
C GLY A 143 4.85 -4.84 -0.23
N HIS A 144 6.12 -5.23 -0.16
CA HIS A 144 7.25 -4.31 0.08
C HIS A 144 7.44 -3.30 -1.05
N THR A 145 7.18 -3.71 -2.30
CA THR A 145 7.18 -2.82 -3.47
C THR A 145 6.25 -1.62 -3.26
N GLU A 146 4.99 -1.88 -2.92
CA GLU A 146 4.02 -0.84 -2.64
C GLU A 146 4.35 -0.05 -1.37
N SER A 147 4.88 -0.71 -0.33
CA SER A 147 5.27 -0.05 0.92
C SER A 147 6.35 1.00 0.71
N ALA A 148 7.36 0.72 -0.12
CA ALA A 148 8.43 1.66 -0.44
C ALA A 148 7.90 2.94 -1.12
N VAL A 149 6.98 2.78 -2.08
CA VAL A 149 6.35 3.91 -2.78
C VAL A 149 5.42 4.70 -1.86
N ASP A 150 4.67 4.02 -0.99
CA ASP A 150 3.75 4.70 -0.08
C ASP A 150 4.47 5.47 1.02
N LEU A 151 5.51 4.89 1.63
CA LEU A 151 6.28 5.56 2.67
C LEU A 151 7.00 6.81 2.14
N THR A 152 7.56 6.72 0.94
CA THR A 152 8.21 7.88 0.30
C THR A 152 7.21 8.98 -0.03
N ARG A 153 6.02 8.62 -0.54
CA ARG A 153 4.93 9.58 -0.77
C ARG A 153 4.46 10.23 0.54
N LEU A 154 4.25 9.44 1.60
CA LEU A 154 3.82 9.94 2.91
C LEU A 154 4.87 10.85 3.56
N ALA A 155 6.16 10.61 3.27
CA ALA A 155 7.27 11.46 3.68
C ALA A 155 7.40 12.78 2.87
N GLY A 156 6.48 13.04 1.92
CA GLY A 156 6.54 14.22 1.06
C GLY A 156 7.66 14.17 0.02
N LEU A 157 8.19 12.98 -0.25
CA LEU A 157 9.24 12.72 -1.24
C LEU A 157 8.63 12.20 -2.55
N GLN A 158 9.45 12.10 -3.59
CA GLN A 158 9.08 11.44 -4.82
C GLN A 158 8.64 9.99 -4.54
N PRO A 159 7.58 9.49 -5.20
CA PRO A 159 7.02 8.16 -4.95
C PRO A 159 7.87 7.05 -5.61
N ALA A 160 9.13 6.95 -5.17
CA ALA A 160 10.14 6.02 -5.63
C ALA A 160 11.03 5.60 -4.45
N GLY A 161 11.13 4.30 -4.22
CA GLY A 161 11.93 3.74 -3.12
C GLY A 161 13.05 2.83 -3.62
N VAL A 162 13.88 2.39 -2.68
CA VAL A 162 14.84 1.30 -2.87
C VAL A 162 14.52 0.26 -1.82
N LEU A 163 14.49 -1.01 -2.20
CA LEU A 163 14.34 -2.13 -1.27
C LEU A 163 15.41 -3.21 -1.45
N CYS A 164 15.64 -3.99 -0.41
CA CYS A 164 16.53 -5.15 -0.40
C CYS A 164 16.07 -6.11 0.69
N GLU A 165 15.77 -7.36 0.32
CA GLU A 165 15.37 -8.40 1.27
C GLU A 165 16.50 -8.66 2.28
N ILE A 166 16.14 -8.99 3.52
CA ILE A 166 17.08 -9.27 4.61
C ILE A 166 17.16 -10.78 4.83
N LEU A 167 18.33 -11.34 4.53
CA LEU A 167 18.65 -12.74 4.74
C LEU A 167 19.41 -12.93 6.05
N ALA A 168 19.12 -14.04 6.74
CA ALA A 168 19.90 -14.55 7.85
C ALA A 168 21.32 -14.92 7.42
N GLU A 169 22.21 -15.19 8.40
CA GLU A 169 23.60 -15.51 8.09
C GLU A 169 23.77 -16.77 7.24
N GLY A 170 22.88 -17.75 7.42
CA GLY A 170 22.83 -18.98 6.65
C GLY A 170 22.28 -18.83 5.22
N GLY A 171 21.79 -17.65 4.84
CA GLY A 171 21.25 -17.35 3.51
C GLY A 171 19.76 -17.62 3.32
N ASP A 172 19.07 -18.12 4.35
CA ASP A 172 17.60 -18.15 4.39
C ASP A 172 17.05 -16.77 4.82
N ARG A 173 15.75 -16.60 4.77
CA ARG A 173 15.03 -15.38 5.20
C ARG A 173 15.28 -15.10 6.68
N ALA A 174 15.58 -13.84 7.02
CA ALA A 174 15.75 -13.46 8.41
C ALA A 174 14.45 -13.62 9.20
N SER A 175 14.52 -14.29 10.34
CA SER A 175 13.39 -14.40 11.26
C SER A 175 13.04 -13.05 11.88
N ARG A 176 11.81 -12.91 12.39
CA ARG A 176 11.38 -11.69 13.09
C ARG A 176 12.29 -11.28 14.24
N GLU A 177 12.82 -12.25 15.00
CA GLU A 177 13.76 -11.96 16.10
C GLU A 177 15.10 -11.42 15.58
N GLU A 178 15.61 -11.93 14.46
CA GLU A 178 16.82 -11.41 13.81
C GLU A 178 16.57 -10.00 13.26
N LEU A 179 15.40 -9.74 12.66
CA LEU A 179 15.01 -8.41 12.20
C LEU A 179 14.94 -7.40 13.35
N TYR A 180 14.36 -7.78 14.50
CA TYR A 180 14.36 -6.93 15.70
C TYR A 180 15.78 -6.67 16.23
N ALA A 181 16.64 -7.70 16.26
CA ALA A 181 18.03 -7.54 16.67
C ALA A 181 18.81 -6.62 15.72
N LEU A 182 18.55 -6.74 14.41
CA LEU A 182 19.16 -5.90 13.38
C LEU A 182 18.71 -4.45 13.48
N ALA A 183 17.41 -4.22 13.67
CA ALA A 183 16.84 -2.90 13.91
C ALA A 183 17.46 -2.25 15.15
N ALA A 184 17.58 -2.98 16.27
CA ALA A 184 18.21 -2.47 17.48
C ALA A 184 19.70 -2.17 17.29
N ARG A 185 20.44 -3.06 16.61
CA ARG A 185 21.88 -2.90 16.35
C ARG A 185 22.21 -1.65 15.55
N PHE A 186 21.40 -1.36 14.54
CA PHE A 186 21.62 -0.23 13.62
C PHE A 186 20.70 0.97 13.90
N ASN A 187 19.93 0.92 14.99
CA ASN A 187 18.96 1.94 15.38
C ASN A 187 17.97 2.28 14.24
N LEU A 188 17.45 1.26 13.57
CA LEU A 188 16.50 1.39 12.47
C LEU A 188 15.07 1.36 13.00
N LYS A 189 14.19 2.12 12.35
CA LYS A 189 12.75 1.96 12.54
C LYS A 189 12.29 0.67 11.88
N ILE A 190 11.34 0.00 12.51
CA ILE A 190 10.76 -1.25 12.01
C ILE A 190 9.24 -1.21 12.14
N ILE A 191 8.55 -1.48 11.04
CA ILE A 191 7.08 -1.52 10.96
C ILE A 191 6.61 -2.74 10.18
N THR A 192 5.30 -2.97 10.16
CA THR A 192 4.69 -3.96 9.27
C THR A 192 3.87 -3.31 8.15
N VAL A 193 3.72 -4.02 7.03
CA VAL A 193 2.78 -3.64 5.95
C VAL A 193 1.37 -3.45 6.52
N GLY A 194 0.97 -4.31 7.47
CA GLY A 194 -0.32 -4.21 8.16
C GLY A 194 -0.49 -2.92 8.97
N GLN A 195 0.57 -2.40 9.62
CA GLN A 195 0.53 -1.08 10.27
C GLN A 195 0.35 0.03 9.24
N LEU A 196 1.06 -0.03 8.12
CA LEU A 196 0.98 0.96 7.04
C LEU A 196 -0.42 1.00 6.40
N ILE A 197 -1.03 -0.16 6.13
CA ILE A 197 -2.40 -0.24 5.61
C ILE A 197 -3.40 0.44 6.56
N ARG A 198 -3.32 0.13 7.87
CA ARG A 198 -4.19 0.75 8.89
C ARG A 198 -3.95 2.26 9.00
N TYR A 199 -2.69 2.68 8.92
CA TYR A 199 -2.31 4.08 8.95
C TYR A 199 -2.94 4.85 7.79
N ARG A 200 -2.76 4.37 6.54
CA ARG A 200 -3.32 5.01 5.34
C ARG A 200 -4.85 5.05 5.39
N ARG A 201 -5.52 3.96 5.77
CA ARG A 201 -7.00 3.92 5.91
C ARG A 201 -7.55 4.92 6.93
N ARG A 202 -6.77 5.29 7.95
CA ARG A 202 -7.18 6.25 8.98
C ARG A 202 -6.83 7.69 8.63
N SER A 203 -5.73 7.92 7.92
CA SER A 203 -5.18 9.24 7.63
C SER A 203 -5.66 9.83 6.30
N GLU A 204 -6.05 8.99 5.34
CA GLU A 204 -6.43 9.42 3.99
C GLU A 204 -7.94 9.39 3.78
N LYS A 205 -8.45 10.37 3.02
CA LYS A 205 -9.84 10.38 2.56
C LYS A 205 -9.97 9.54 1.28
N LEU A 206 -10.17 8.25 1.45
CA LEU A 206 -10.26 7.27 0.35
C LEU A 206 -11.67 7.14 -0.24
N VAL A 207 -12.69 7.65 0.44
CA VAL A 207 -14.09 7.52 0.04
C VAL A 207 -14.61 8.86 -0.50
N TYR A 208 -15.23 8.85 -1.68
CA TYR A 208 -15.80 10.03 -2.33
C TYR A 208 -17.22 9.77 -2.81
N ARG A 209 -18.07 10.79 -2.76
CA ARG A 209 -19.48 10.68 -3.17
C ARG A 209 -19.57 10.72 -4.69
N MET A 210 -20.21 9.70 -5.28
CA MET A 210 -20.43 9.60 -6.73
C MET A 210 -21.77 10.19 -7.14
N ALA A 211 -22.84 9.83 -6.41
CA ALA A 211 -24.19 10.24 -6.74
C ALA A 211 -25.08 10.34 -5.50
N GLN A 212 -26.23 11.00 -5.64
CA GLN A 212 -27.29 11.00 -4.64
C GLN A 212 -28.66 11.07 -5.31
N ALA A 213 -29.67 10.48 -4.67
CA ALA A 213 -31.06 10.56 -5.10
C ALA A 213 -32.00 10.50 -3.90
N ASP A 214 -33.24 10.98 -4.07
CA ASP A 214 -34.29 10.73 -3.10
C ASP A 214 -34.83 9.30 -3.32
N LEU A 215 -34.97 8.54 -2.23
CA LEU A 215 -35.36 7.14 -2.24
C LEU A 215 -36.61 6.98 -1.35
N PRO A 216 -37.81 6.93 -1.94
CA PRO A 216 -39.02 6.56 -1.21
C PRO A 216 -38.93 5.10 -0.74
N THR A 217 -39.05 4.86 0.57
CA THR A 217 -39.02 3.51 1.15
C THR A 217 -40.31 3.21 1.91
N LYS A 218 -40.53 1.93 2.25
CA LYS A 218 -41.68 1.51 3.08
C LYS A 218 -41.66 2.14 4.48
N VAL A 219 -40.48 2.54 4.97
CA VAL A 219 -40.28 3.14 6.29
C VAL A 219 -40.19 4.67 6.24
N GLY A 220 -40.49 5.28 5.08
CA GLY A 220 -40.51 6.73 4.88
C GLY A 220 -39.56 7.24 3.79
N PRO A 221 -39.55 8.55 3.53
CA PRO A 221 -38.63 9.17 2.58
C PRO A 221 -37.19 9.10 3.11
N ALA A 222 -36.28 8.65 2.25
CA ALA A 222 -34.85 8.61 2.52
C ALA A 222 -34.06 9.32 1.41
N ARG A 223 -32.78 9.56 1.66
CA ARG A 223 -31.81 9.91 0.64
C ARG A 223 -30.78 8.81 0.50
N ILE A 224 -30.57 8.35 -0.72
CA ILE A 224 -29.52 7.37 -1.04
C ILE A 224 -28.29 8.11 -1.56
N HIS A 225 -27.12 7.71 -1.07
CA HIS A 225 -25.81 8.23 -1.48
C HIS A 225 -24.94 7.09 -1.95
N ALA A 226 -24.48 7.13 -3.19
CA ALA A 226 -23.49 6.19 -3.71
C ALA A 226 -22.07 6.75 -3.50
N TYR A 227 -21.16 5.90 -3.04
CA TYR A 227 -19.78 6.24 -2.80
C TYR A 227 -18.84 5.38 -3.64
N GLY A 228 -17.79 5.99 -4.14
CA GLY A 228 -16.64 5.29 -4.71
C GLY A 228 -15.55 5.19 -3.66
N VAL A 229 -14.81 4.09 -3.68
CA VAL A 229 -13.61 3.89 -2.86
C VAL A 229 -12.40 3.97 -3.79
N GLN A 230 -11.52 4.92 -3.53
CA GLN A 230 -10.31 5.11 -4.31
C GLN A 230 -9.49 3.81 -4.28
N TYR A 231 -9.03 3.37 -5.45
CA TYR A 231 -8.26 2.13 -5.60
C TYR A 231 -9.06 0.85 -5.27
N GLU A 232 -10.37 0.88 -5.14
CA GLU A 232 -11.19 -0.33 -4.98
C GLU A 232 -12.34 -0.28 -6.00
N SER A 233 -12.89 -1.45 -6.37
CA SER A 233 -14.03 -1.52 -7.28
C SER A 233 -15.37 -1.52 -6.54
N GLN A 234 -15.34 -1.49 -5.21
CA GLN A 234 -16.55 -1.48 -4.40
C GLN A 234 -17.22 -0.11 -4.48
N GLU A 235 -18.55 -0.12 -4.55
CA GLU A 235 -19.39 1.07 -4.52
C GLU A 235 -20.38 0.99 -3.35
N PRO A 236 -19.95 1.32 -2.12
CA PRO A 236 -20.84 1.36 -0.97
C PRO A 236 -21.97 2.36 -1.14
N VAL A 237 -23.10 2.07 -0.50
CA VAL A 237 -24.26 2.95 -0.49
C VAL A 237 -24.60 3.33 0.94
N ALA A 238 -24.90 4.60 1.20
CA ALA A 238 -25.49 5.04 2.45
C ALA A 238 -26.93 5.52 2.22
N ILE A 239 -27.88 4.97 2.96
CA ILE A 239 -29.27 5.39 2.97
C ILE A 239 -29.50 6.18 4.25
N VAL A 240 -29.97 7.41 4.10
CA VAL A 240 -30.12 8.38 5.18
C VAL A 240 -31.58 8.74 5.36
N TRP A 241 -32.11 8.54 6.55
CA TRP A 241 -33.42 9.05 6.96
C TRP A 241 -33.21 10.27 7.86
N GLY A 242 -34.02 11.32 7.65
CA GLY A 242 -33.93 12.56 8.42
C GLY A 242 -32.59 13.30 8.26
N ASP A 243 -32.15 13.95 9.33
CA ASP A 243 -30.89 14.70 9.40
C ASP A 243 -30.05 14.20 10.58
N PRO A 244 -29.12 13.24 10.34
CA PRO A 244 -28.27 12.66 11.37
C PRO A 244 -27.42 13.68 12.14
N THR A 245 -27.16 14.86 11.56
CA THR A 245 -26.35 15.90 12.20
C THR A 245 -27.08 16.64 13.32
N LYS A 246 -28.42 16.54 13.35
CA LYS A 246 -29.28 17.13 14.39
C LYS A 246 -29.62 16.17 15.52
N SER A 247 -29.26 14.89 15.40
CA SER A 247 -29.40 13.92 16.47
C SER A 247 -28.11 13.84 17.28
N ALA A 248 -28.25 13.79 18.60
CA ALA A 248 -27.11 13.57 19.50
C ALA A 248 -26.50 12.16 19.34
N ALA A 249 -27.31 11.19 18.91
CA ALA A 249 -26.93 9.81 18.70
C ALA A 249 -27.78 9.20 17.56
N PRO A 250 -27.50 9.53 16.29
CA PRO A 250 -28.24 8.95 15.18
C PRO A 250 -28.04 7.43 15.15
N LEU A 251 -29.11 6.68 14.85
CA LEU A 251 -28.98 5.24 14.65
C LEU A 251 -28.17 4.96 13.39
N VAL A 252 -27.13 4.13 13.53
CA VAL A 252 -26.26 3.73 12.43
C VAL A 252 -26.21 2.21 12.32
N ARG A 253 -26.45 1.68 11.12
CA ARG A 253 -26.28 0.27 10.78
C ARG A 253 -25.24 0.15 9.68
N LEU A 254 -24.17 -0.60 9.94
CA LEU A 254 -23.31 -1.17 8.90
C LEU A 254 -23.88 -2.54 8.52
N HIS A 255 -24.18 -2.74 7.24
CA HIS A 255 -24.77 -3.96 6.71
C HIS A 255 -23.93 -4.49 5.56
N SER A 256 -23.33 -5.66 5.73
CA SER A 256 -22.64 -6.36 4.64
C SER A 256 -23.66 -6.99 3.72
N ALA A 257 -23.49 -6.80 2.41
CA ALA A 257 -24.41 -7.29 1.40
C ALA A 257 -24.51 -8.81 1.45
N CYS A 258 -25.74 -9.32 1.44
CA CYS A 258 -26.02 -10.74 1.31
C CYS A 258 -26.99 -10.94 0.15
N PHE A 259 -26.48 -11.28 -1.03
CA PHE A 259 -27.34 -11.46 -2.22
C PHE A 259 -28.49 -12.44 -1.97
N THR A 260 -28.22 -13.59 -1.37
CA THR A 260 -29.24 -14.60 -1.11
C THR A 260 -30.21 -14.19 0.00
N GLY A 261 -29.75 -13.49 1.02
CA GLY A 261 -30.58 -13.10 2.17
C GLY A 261 -31.40 -11.84 1.90
N ASP A 262 -30.75 -10.79 1.40
CA ASP A 262 -31.35 -9.46 1.23
C ASP A 262 -32.28 -9.39 0.01
N LEU A 263 -31.94 -10.10 -1.09
CA LEU A 263 -32.69 -10.04 -2.35
C LEU A 263 -33.60 -11.25 -2.59
N LEU A 264 -33.15 -12.46 -2.21
CA LEU A 264 -33.88 -13.71 -2.49
C LEU A 264 -34.60 -14.30 -1.26
N ASP A 265 -34.55 -13.62 -0.10
CA ASP A 265 -35.17 -14.07 1.16
C ASP A 265 -34.75 -15.51 1.57
N SER A 266 -33.46 -15.83 1.42
CA SER A 266 -32.94 -17.15 1.81
C SER A 266 -33.14 -17.43 3.30
N LEU A 267 -33.71 -18.59 3.62
CA LEU A 267 -33.91 -19.07 5.00
C LEU A 267 -32.65 -19.70 5.62
N ARG A 268 -31.52 -19.72 4.90
CA ARG A 268 -30.24 -20.23 5.43
C ARG A 268 -29.45 -19.19 6.22
N CYS A 269 -29.85 -17.93 6.14
CA CYS A 269 -29.30 -16.81 6.88
C CYS A 269 -30.43 -15.86 7.26
N ASP A 270 -30.18 -14.97 8.21
CA ASP A 270 -31.14 -13.96 8.68
C ASP A 270 -30.79 -12.54 8.17
N CYS A 271 -29.87 -12.41 7.20
CA CYS A 271 -29.40 -11.10 6.71
C CYS A 271 -30.53 -10.18 6.22
N GLY A 272 -31.49 -10.73 5.47
CA GLY A 272 -32.64 -9.95 4.97
C GLY A 272 -33.55 -9.44 6.10
N ASP A 273 -33.76 -10.26 7.15
CA ASP A 273 -34.50 -9.85 8.34
C ASP A 273 -33.75 -8.77 9.13
N GLN A 274 -32.43 -8.92 9.29
CA GLN A 274 -31.60 -7.91 9.93
C GLN A 274 -31.61 -6.58 9.17
N LEU A 275 -31.58 -6.61 7.83
CA LEU A 275 -31.67 -5.42 6.99
C LEU A 275 -33.00 -4.70 7.20
N ARG A 276 -34.12 -5.43 7.10
CA ARG A 276 -35.47 -4.87 7.30
C ARG A 276 -35.65 -4.29 8.69
N LEU A 277 -35.24 -5.03 9.73
CA LEU A 277 -35.32 -4.58 11.11
C LEU A 277 -34.53 -3.28 11.33
N ALA A 278 -33.32 -3.19 10.78
CA ALA A 278 -32.52 -1.97 10.89
C ALA A 278 -33.19 -0.77 10.20
N MET A 279 -33.76 -0.98 8.99
CA MET A 279 -34.50 0.07 8.28
C MET A 279 -35.73 0.54 9.07
N GLU A 280 -36.49 -0.39 9.65
CA GLU A 280 -37.67 -0.08 10.47
C GLU A 280 -37.29 0.71 11.73
N MET A 281 -36.26 0.26 12.45
CA MET A 281 -35.77 0.97 13.65
C MET A 281 -35.31 2.39 13.31
N ILE A 282 -34.54 2.57 12.25
CA ILE A 282 -34.06 3.89 11.81
C ILE A 282 -35.23 4.78 11.35
N GLY A 283 -36.19 4.22 10.61
CA GLY A 283 -37.38 4.94 10.18
C GLY A 283 -38.24 5.41 11.35
N ASN A 284 -38.43 4.56 12.37
CA ASN A 284 -39.19 4.88 13.58
C ASN A 284 -38.53 5.98 14.43
N GLU A 285 -37.20 6.00 14.51
CA GLU A 285 -36.45 7.08 15.18
C GLU A 285 -36.50 8.40 14.39
N GLY A 286 -36.80 8.32 13.08
CA GLY A 286 -36.91 9.48 12.18
C GLY A 286 -35.57 10.08 11.75
N SER A 287 -34.45 9.58 12.27
CA SER A 287 -33.10 10.03 11.90
C SER A 287 -32.06 8.92 12.05
N GLY A 288 -31.35 8.59 10.97
CA GLY A 288 -30.27 7.61 11.00
C GLY A 288 -29.69 7.27 9.64
N VAL A 289 -28.71 6.37 9.65
CA VAL A 289 -27.94 5.98 8.47
C VAL A 289 -27.80 4.47 8.40
N LEU A 290 -28.15 3.88 7.26
CA LEU A 290 -27.78 2.51 6.92
C LEU A 290 -26.70 2.54 5.84
N VAL A 291 -25.54 1.97 6.14
CA VAL A 291 -24.43 1.80 5.18
C VAL A 291 -24.46 0.36 4.68
N TYR A 292 -24.72 0.18 3.39
CA TYR A 292 -24.73 -1.09 2.69
C TYR A 292 -23.38 -1.30 1.99
N LEU A 293 -22.64 -2.33 2.43
CA LEU A 293 -21.29 -2.63 1.96
C LEU A 293 -21.33 -3.83 0.99
N PRO A 294 -21.05 -3.64 -0.31
CA PRO A 294 -21.11 -4.69 -1.33
C PRO A 294 -19.98 -5.72 -1.23
#